data_AF-A0A6A5BZC1-F1
#
_entry.id   AF-A0A6A5BZC1-F1
#
_cell.length_a   1.000
_cell.length_b   1.000
_cell.length_c   1.000
_cell.angle_alpha   90.00
_cell.angle_beta   90.00
_cell.angle_gamma   90.00
#
_symmetry.space_group_name_H-M   'P 1'
#
loop_
_entity.id
_entity.type
_entity.pdbx_description
1 polymer ?
#
loop_
_entity_poly.entity_id
_entity_poly.type
_entity_poly.pdbx_seq_one_letter_code
_entity_poly.pdbx_strand_id
1 'polypeptide(L)'
;MKLVVPRIDNSQLHNLLKRSKNCVDHQNKDRETISTHTYRNNVTEPNKIKEVIPQVYIECVSSLPQESRNFTTYTWRYSDCSLMKKPLNEFPNMKTILMNQNYRSTKNNLKLSDEIIAQNTDRIREENLFTFNITGIPISIRLQSFENDFAVNGIKYRVLGCFKFYDRMEVKDIISYARIVDNVNDDMAFERCINIPKRCIGEGSLASLKKAAKEKNLSCYETIRLVCKEKQKISGVQAKKGFKQFID
;
A
#
# COMPACT_ATOMS: atom_id res chain seq x y z
N MET A 1 -12.06 -19.42 -20.97
CA MET A 1 -11.60 -18.04 -21.20
C MET A 1 -11.13 -17.49 -19.85
N LYS A 2 -9.83 -17.63 -19.52
CA LYS A 2 -9.30 -17.09 -18.25
C LYS A 2 -9.17 -15.58 -18.42
N LEU A 3 -10.06 -14.83 -17.78
CA LEU A 3 -9.92 -13.38 -17.61
C LEU A 3 -8.73 -13.16 -16.67
N VAL A 4 -7.55 -12.97 -17.25
CA VAL A 4 -6.40 -12.40 -16.54
C VAL A 4 -6.77 -10.95 -16.28
N VAL A 5 -7.25 -10.66 -15.07
CA VAL A 5 -7.47 -9.27 -14.65
C VAL A 5 -6.09 -8.72 -14.30
N PRO A 6 -5.52 -7.81 -15.11
CA PRO A 6 -4.22 -7.23 -14.78
C PRO A 6 -4.33 -6.50 -13.44
N ARG A 7 -3.25 -6.47 -12.67
CA ARG A 7 -3.19 -5.72 -11.41
C ARG A 7 -3.35 -4.24 -11.73
N ILE A 8 -4.57 -3.72 -11.59
CA ILE A 8 -4.91 -2.34 -11.88
C ILE A 8 -4.29 -1.46 -10.79
N ASP A 9 -3.30 -0.65 -11.14
CA ASP A 9 -2.79 0.39 -10.24
C ASP A 9 -3.88 1.45 -9.98
N ASN A 10 -3.80 2.16 -8.86
CA ASN A 10 -4.77 3.20 -8.48
C ASN A 10 -4.97 4.26 -9.58
N SER A 11 -3.94 4.55 -10.37
CA SER A 11 -3.97 5.42 -11.55
C SER A 11 -4.75 4.81 -12.72
N GLN A 12 -4.56 3.52 -12.98
CA GLN A 12 -5.28 2.77 -14.01
C GLN A 12 -6.74 2.57 -13.65
N LEU A 13 -7.07 2.38 -12.36
CA LEU A 13 -8.44 2.28 -11.88
C LEU A 13 -9.19 3.60 -12.07
N HIS A 14 -8.54 4.73 -11.77
CA HIS A 14 -9.09 6.06 -12.03
C HIS A 14 -9.40 6.26 -13.51
N ASN A 15 -8.45 5.90 -14.39
CA ASN A 15 -8.64 5.99 -15.82
C ASN A 15 -9.73 5.03 -16.35
N LEU A 16 -9.90 3.87 -15.73
CA LEU A 16 -10.92 2.89 -16.10
C LEU A 16 -12.34 3.36 -15.72
N LEU A 17 -12.49 3.93 -14.52
CA LEU A 17 -13.75 4.54 -14.07
C LEU A 17 -14.14 5.73 -14.95
N LYS A 18 -13.18 6.58 -15.34
CA LYS A 18 -13.42 7.69 -16.27
C LYS A 18 -13.85 7.26 -17.67
N ARG A 19 -13.33 6.13 -18.16
CA ARG A 19 -13.52 5.69 -19.56
C ARG A 19 -14.83 4.95 -19.80
N SER A 20 -15.44 4.37 -18.76
CA SER A 20 -16.64 3.55 -18.90
C SER A 20 -17.70 3.95 -17.87
N LYS A 21 -18.70 4.72 -18.32
CA LYS A 21 -19.89 5.06 -17.50
C LYS A 21 -20.59 3.81 -16.98
N ASN A 22 -20.69 2.76 -17.81
CA ASN A 22 -21.31 1.48 -17.45
C ASN A 22 -20.64 0.81 -16.24
N CYS A 23 -19.32 0.96 -16.07
CA CYS A 23 -18.61 0.39 -14.92
C CYS A 23 -18.93 1.15 -13.62
N VAL A 24 -19.06 2.47 -13.72
CA VAL A 24 -19.45 3.32 -12.58
C VAL A 24 -20.89 3.03 -12.18
N ASP A 25 -21.81 2.98 -13.15
CA ASP A 25 -23.23 2.70 -12.92
C ASP A 25 -23.44 1.29 -12.30
N HIS A 26 -22.65 0.30 -12.72
CA HIS A 26 -22.68 -1.04 -12.12
C HIS A 26 -22.16 -1.05 -10.68
N GLN A 27 -21.05 -0.36 -10.39
CA GLN A 27 -20.55 -0.26 -9.01
C GLN A 27 -21.49 0.52 -8.08
N ASN A 28 -22.27 1.45 -8.63
CA ASN A 28 -23.25 2.24 -7.89
C ASN A 28 -24.51 1.48 -7.55
N LYS A 29 -24.95 0.56 -8.42
CA LYS A 29 -26.14 -0.27 -8.17
C LYS A 29 -26.00 -1.16 -6.93
N ASP A 30 -24.78 -1.58 -6.61
CA ASP A 30 -24.52 -2.50 -5.50
C ASP A 30 -24.10 -1.79 -4.20
N ARG A 31 -24.01 -0.44 -4.19
CA ARG A 31 -23.52 0.34 -3.04
C ARG A 31 -24.50 1.43 -2.63
N GLU A 32 -25.38 1.09 -1.69
CA GLU A 32 -26.31 2.04 -1.06
C GLU A 32 -25.63 2.94 0.00
N THR A 33 -24.51 2.51 0.59
CA THR A 33 -23.79 3.25 1.65
C THR A 33 -22.28 3.06 1.55
N ILE A 34 -21.51 4.14 1.80
CA ILE A 34 -20.03 4.10 1.83
C ILE A 34 -19.53 4.66 3.16
N SER A 35 -18.79 3.85 3.91
CA SER A 35 -18.11 4.25 5.14
C SER A 35 -16.59 4.31 4.96
N THR A 36 -15.94 5.38 5.38
CA THR A 36 -14.46 5.50 5.37
C THR A 36 -13.92 5.79 6.77
N HIS A 37 -12.92 5.02 7.21
CA HIS A 37 -12.38 5.07 8.59
C HIS A 37 -11.10 5.92 8.74
N THR A 38 -10.49 6.35 7.61
CA THR A 38 -9.21 7.10 7.60
C THR A 38 -9.14 8.15 6.48
N TYR A 39 -10.20 8.96 6.35
CA TYR A 39 -10.35 9.94 5.27
C TYR A 39 -9.15 10.90 5.11
N ARG A 40 -8.49 11.27 6.23
CA ARG A 40 -7.32 12.17 6.26
C ARG A 40 -6.07 11.62 5.55
N ASN A 41 -5.87 10.30 5.55
CA ASN A 41 -4.61 9.70 5.10
C ASN A 41 -4.59 9.34 3.60
N ASN A 42 -5.74 9.47 2.91
CA ASN A 42 -5.91 9.04 1.53
C ASN A 42 -6.00 10.25 0.58
N VAL A 43 -4.87 10.61 -0.02
CA VAL A 43 -4.75 11.74 -0.97
C VAL A 43 -5.39 11.44 -2.33
N THR A 44 -5.47 10.16 -2.70
CA THR A 44 -5.83 9.68 -4.03
C THR A 44 -7.32 9.35 -4.21
N GLU A 45 -8.11 9.35 -3.13
CA GLU A 45 -9.54 9.02 -3.15
C GLU A 45 -10.53 10.20 -3.24
N PRO A 46 -10.22 11.48 -2.90
CA PRO A 46 -11.24 12.53 -2.87
C PRO A 46 -11.91 12.76 -4.23
N ASN A 47 -11.15 12.68 -5.32
CA ASN A 47 -11.67 12.85 -6.67
C ASN A 47 -12.42 11.61 -7.17
N LYS A 48 -12.10 10.41 -6.66
CA LYS A 48 -12.80 9.16 -7.00
C LYS A 48 -14.19 9.13 -6.37
N ILE A 49 -14.34 9.63 -5.14
CA ILE A 49 -15.65 9.68 -4.46
C ILE A 49 -16.63 10.57 -5.23
N LYS A 50 -16.16 11.67 -5.83
CA LYS A 50 -16.98 12.60 -6.64
C LYS A 50 -17.48 12.00 -7.96
N GLU A 51 -16.65 11.21 -8.63
CA GLU A 51 -17.02 10.60 -9.92
C GLU A 51 -18.04 9.48 -9.78
N VAL A 52 -18.22 8.97 -8.54
CA VAL A 52 -19.00 7.76 -8.32
C VAL A 52 -20.47 8.10 -8.02
N ILE A 53 -20.93 9.05 -7.17
CA ILE A 53 -22.40 9.11 -6.89
C ILE A 53 -22.99 10.48 -6.44
N PRO A 54 -24.22 10.86 -6.90
CA PRO A 54 -25.00 12.02 -6.40
C PRO A 54 -25.96 11.73 -5.21
N GLN A 55 -26.12 10.48 -4.73
CA GLN A 55 -27.14 10.08 -3.73
C GLN A 55 -26.60 9.15 -2.62
N VAL A 56 -25.37 9.35 -2.14
CA VAL A 56 -24.75 8.48 -1.12
C VAL A 56 -24.76 9.12 0.25
N TYR A 57 -25.15 8.34 1.25
CA TYR A 57 -24.85 8.61 2.64
C TYR A 57 -23.36 8.32 2.88
N ILE A 58 -22.55 9.37 3.02
CA ILE A 58 -21.11 9.24 3.28
C ILE A 58 -20.90 9.31 4.80
N GLU A 59 -20.56 8.17 5.40
CA GLU A 59 -20.12 8.14 6.79
C GLU A 59 -18.58 8.31 6.83
N CYS A 60 -18.14 9.54 7.07
CA CYS A 60 -16.74 9.86 7.32
C CYS A 60 -16.43 9.69 8.80
N VAL A 61 -15.90 8.53 9.18
CA VAL A 61 -15.38 8.32 10.53
C VAL A 61 -13.93 8.79 10.55
N SER A 62 -13.69 10.01 11.02
CA SER A 62 -12.33 10.42 11.35
C SER A 62 -11.95 9.88 12.72
N SER A 63 -10.92 9.03 12.77
CA SER A 63 -10.43 8.39 13.98
C SER A 63 -9.87 9.33 15.05
N LEU A 64 -9.74 10.63 14.75
CA LEU A 64 -9.34 11.66 15.70
C LEU A 64 -10.12 12.95 15.41
N PRO A 65 -10.81 13.50 16.41
CA PRO A 65 -11.54 14.76 16.27
C PRO A 65 -10.62 15.98 16.02
N GLN A 66 -9.33 15.85 16.34
CA GLN A 66 -8.38 16.93 16.29
C GLN A 66 -7.97 17.27 14.86
N GLU A 67 -8.51 18.37 14.36
CA GLU A 67 -8.17 18.99 13.09
C GLU A 67 -6.92 19.88 13.28
N SER A 68 -5.73 19.37 12.96
CA SER A 68 -4.54 20.22 12.70
C SER A 68 -3.70 19.61 11.59
N ARG A 69 -2.89 20.45 10.95
CA ARG A 69 -1.95 20.04 9.89
C ARG A 69 -0.94 18.97 10.37
N ASN A 70 -0.69 18.90 11.67
CA ASN A 70 0.43 18.16 12.25
C ASN A 70 0.03 16.83 12.93
N PHE A 71 -1.24 16.44 12.92
CA PHE A 71 -1.68 15.15 13.47
C PHE A 71 -1.65 13.99 12.47
N THR A 72 -1.39 14.26 11.19
CA THR A 72 -1.08 13.17 10.26
C THR A 72 0.40 12.84 10.37
N THR A 73 0.70 11.64 10.86
CA THR A 73 2.06 11.07 10.81
C THR A 73 2.47 10.67 9.39
N TYR A 74 1.63 10.96 8.39
CA TYR A 74 1.79 10.59 6.99
C TYR A 74 1.93 11.79 6.04
N THR A 75 2.15 13.02 6.53
CA THR A 75 2.34 14.22 5.66
C THR A 75 3.44 13.99 4.63
N TRP A 76 4.53 13.32 5.02
CA TRP A 76 5.64 12.94 4.13
C TRP A 76 5.26 11.92 3.06
N ARG A 77 4.12 11.23 3.21
CA ARG A 77 3.46 10.40 2.18
C ARG A 77 2.33 11.16 1.49
N TYR A 78 2.44 12.49 1.44
CA TYR A 78 1.52 13.42 0.79
C TYR A 78 0.14 13.56 1.45
N SER A 79 -0.13 12.94 2.61
CA SER A 79 -1.41 13.12 3.33
C SER A 79 -1.67 14.59 3.62
N ASP A 80 -2.89 15.05 3.30
CA ASP A 80 -3.29 16.45 3.44
C ASP A 80 -4.49 16.57 4.39
N CYS A 81 -4.26 17.17 5.56
CA CYS A 81 -5.30 17.44 6.54
C CYS A 81 -6.37 18.42 6.05
N SER A 82 -6.08 19.24 5.03
CA SER A 82 -7.06 20.16 4.43
C SER A 82 -8.26 19.41 3.82
N LEU A 83 -8.07 18.14 3.44
CA LEU A 83 -9.13 17.29 2.89
C LEU A 83 -10.31 17.15 3.85
N MET A 84 -10.09 17.19 5.16
CA MET A 84 -11.18 17.12 6.16
C MET A 84 -12.15 18.32 6.08
N LYS A 85 -11.68 19.48 5.60
CA LYS A 85 -12.54 20.67 5.45
C LYS A 85 -13.40 20.63 4.19
N LYS A 86 -13.00 19.85 3.17
CA LYS A 86 -13.69 19.82 1.87
C LYS A 86 -15.13 19.29 1.98
N PRO A 87 -15.41 18.18 2.69
CA PRO A 87 -16.78 17.70 2.85
C PRO A 87 -17.75 18.72 3.47
N LEU A 88 -17.28 19.52 4.44
CA LEU A 88 -18.10 20.58 5.07
C LEU A 88 -18.59 21.62 4.05
N ASN A 89 -17.76 21.92 3.05
CA ASN A 89 -18.10 22.89 2.01
C ASN A 89 -18.87 22.25 0.84
N GLU A 90 -18.61 20.97 0.55
CA GLU A 90 -19.12 20.28 -0.64
C GLU A 90 -20.47 19.59 -0.40
N PHE A 91 -20.79 19.23 0.84
CA PHE A 91 -22.04 18.56 1.20
C PHE A 91 -22.86 19.41 2.18
N PRO A 92 -23.78 20.27 1.69
CA PRO A 92 -24.51 21.22 2.53
C PRO A 92 -25.42 20.54 3.59
N ASN A 93 -25.82 19.29 3.36
CA ASN A 93 -26.64 18.51 4.31
C ASN A 93 -25.82 17.63 5.26
N MET A 94 -24.50 17.84 5.36
CA MET A 94 -23.64 17.00 6.18
C MET A 94 -23.83 17.29 7.68
N LYS A 95 -24.15 16.24 8.45
CA LYS A 95 -24.20 16.30 9.91
C LYS A 95 -22.84 15.95 10.50
N THR A 96 -22.30 16.84 11.34
CA THR A 96 -21.08 16.54 12.11
C THR A 96 -21.46 16.09 13.51
N ILE A 97 -20.97 14.92 13.94
CA ILE A 97 -21.15 14.41 15.31
C ILE A 97 -19.78 14.42 15.98
N LEU A 98 -19.66 15.12 17.11
CA LEU A 98 -18.43 15.20 17.88
C LEU A 98 -18.38 14.12 18.96
N MET A 99 -17.27 13.40 19.05
CA MET A 99 -17.04 12.39 20.08
C MET A 99 -15.91 12.83 21.02
N ASN A 100 -16.29 13.50 22.11
CA ASN A 100 -15.35 14.09 23.08
C ASN A 100 -15.00 13.17 24.27
N GLN A 101 -15.72 12.07 24.46
CA GLN A 101 -15.43 11.13 25.54
C GLN A 101 -14.36 10.10 25.12
N ASN A 102 -13.25 10.07 25.86
CA ASN A 102 -12.19 9.08 25.70
C ASN A 102 -12.42 7.87 26.61
N TYR A 103 -12.67 6.71 26.00
CA TYR A 103 -12.90 5.45 26.70
C TYR A 103 -11.63 4.60 26.89
N ARG A 104 -10.49 5.00 26.30
CA ARG A 104 -9.26 4.20 26.24
C ARG A 104 -8.26 4.55 27.34
N SER A 105 -8.03 5.84 27.57
CA SER A 105 -6.92 6.36 28.36
C SER A 105 -7.35 6.69 29.79
N THR A 106 -6.43 6.54 30.75
CA THR A 106 -6.61 7.07 32.12
C THR A 106 -6.52 8.60 32.13
N LYS A 107 -6.97 9.24 33.23
CA LYS A 107 -6.96 10.71 33.36
C LYS A 107 -5.56 11.33 33.16
N ASN A 108 -4.51 10.73 33.73
CA ASN A 108 -3.14 11.25 33.60
C ASN A 108 -2.65 11.22 32.14
N ASN A 109 -2.86 10.10 31.43
CA ASN A 109 -2.46 9.96 30.03
C ASN A 109 -3.21 10.92 29.11
N LEU A 110 -4.52 11.12 29.36
CA LEU A 110 -5.32 12.07 28.59
C LEU A 110 -4.82 13.51 28.82
N LYS A 111 -4.66 13.90 30.09
CA LYS A 111 -4.17 15.23 30.46
C LYS A 111 -2.80 15.54 29.84
N LEU A 112 -1.84 14.63 29.93
CA LEU A 112 -0.53 14.82 29.30
C LEU A 112 -0.64 14.94 27.78
N SER A 113 -1.48 14.12 27.15
CA SER A 113 -1.70 14.21 25.70
C SER A 113 -2.25 15.59 25.33
N ASP A 114 -3.26 16.08 26.05
CA ASP A 114 -3.87 17.39 25.81
C ASP A 114 -2.85 18.52 25.98
N GLU A 115 -2.01 18.48 27.01
CA GLU A 115 -0.92 19.43 27.26
C GLU A 115 0.14 19.42 26.16
N ILE A 116 0.58 18.25 25.68
CA ILE A 116 1.54 18.14 24.58
C ILE A 116 0.94 18.72 23.30
N ILE A 117 -0.29 18.32 23.00
CA ILE A 117 -0.97 18.72 21.78
C ILE A 117 -1.22 20.25 21.82
N ALA A 118 -1.38 20.86 23.00
CA ALA A 118 -1.66 22.30 23.17
C ALA A 118 -0.55 23.20 22.63
N GLN A 119 0.66 22.64 22.48
CA GLN A 119 1.80 23.35 21.91
C GLN A 119 1.67 23.58 20.39
N ASN A 120 0.78 22.87 19.70
CA ASN A 120 0.56 23.05 18.26
C ASN A 120 -0.32 24.27 17.98
N THR A 121 0.21 25.26 17.26
CA THR A 121 -0.48 26.52 16.93
C THR A 121 -1.50 26.41 15.80
N ASP A 122 -1.34 25.46 14.89
CA ASP A 122 -2.16 25.33 13.67
C ASP A 122 -3.42 24.47 13.87
N ARG A 123 -4.04 24.56 15.05
CA ARG A 123 -5.25 23.82 15.40
C ARG A 123 -6.48 24.49 14.80
N ILE A 124 -7.31 23.69 14.16
CA ILE A 124 -8.56 24.11 13.51
C ILE A 124 -9.72 24.03 14.53
N ARG A 125 -9.64 23.15 15.54
CA ARG A 125 -10.58 23.08 16.67
C ARG A 125 -9.87 22.67 17.96
N GLU A 126 -10.26 23.32 19.06
CA GLU A 126 -9.98 22.85 20.41
C GLU A 126 -11.09 21.90 20.83
N GLU A 127 -10.72 20.72 21.32
CA GLU A 127 -11.67 19.77 21.86
C GLU A 127 -11.33 19.42 23.29
N ASN A 128 -12.31 19.63 24.16
CA ASN A 128 -12.27 19.25 25.55
C ASN A 128 -12.53 17.75 25.66
N LEU A 129 -11.51 16.95 25.37
CA LEU A 129 -11.56 15.51 25.61
C LEU A 129 -11.68 15.25 27.12
N PHE A 130 -12.56 14.35 27.51
CA PHE A 130 -12.69 13.93 28.92
C PHE A 130 -12.78 12.42 29.06
N THR A 131 -12.48 11.91 30.25
CA THR A 131 -12.59 10.47 30.55
C THR A 131 -13.12 10.23 31.96
N PHE A 132 -13.96 9.20 32.10
CA PHE A 132 -14.42 8.68 33.39
C PHE A 132 -13.52 7.55 33.92
N ASN A 133 -12.45 7.20 33.20
CA ASN A 133 -11.49 6.20 33.65
C ASN A 133 -10.78 6.66 34.93
N ILE A 134 -10.13 5.70 35.61
CA ILE A 134 -9.37 5.97 36.84
C ILE A 134 -8.24 6.99 36.60
N THR A 135 -7.79 7.61 37.70
CA THR A 135 -6.53 8.35 37.72
C THR A 135 -5.38 7.35 37.58
N GLY A 136 -4.67 7.39 36.45
CA GLY A 136 -3.59 6.45 36.13
C GLY A 136 -2.34 6.67 36.98
N ILE A 137 -1.30 5.88 36.72
CA ILE A 137 0.02 6.03 37.34
C ILE A 137 0.67 7.34 36.82
N PRO A 138 1.55 8.01 37.60
CA PRO A 138 2.37 9.11 37.09
C PRO A 138 3.21 8.68 35.89
N ILE A 139 3.35 9.58 34.91
CA ILE A 139 4.03 9.28 33.66
C ILE A 139 5.52 9.58 33.83
N SER A 140 6.36 8.62 33.44
CA SER A 140 7.81 8.77 33.39
C SER A 140 8.31 8.63 31.94
N ILE A 141 9.35 9.38 31.60
CA ILE A 141 9.96 9.38 30.27
C ILE A 141 11.30 8.68 30.37
N ARG A 142 11.56 7.70 29.48
CA ARG A 142 12.85 7.00 29.35
C ARG A 142 13.34 7.10 27.91
N LEU A 143 14.63 7.38 27.74
CA LEU A 143 15.30 7.54 26.44
C LEU A 143 16.28 6.39 26.17
N GLN A 144 15.80 5.14 26.16
CA GLN A 144 16.64 3.96 25.95
C GLN A 144 15.98 2.97 24.98
N SER A 145 16.79 2.18 24.27
CA SER A 145 16.30 1.08 23.43
C SER A 145 15.74 -0.06 24.29
N PHE A 146 14.44 -0.33 24.15
CA PHE A 146 13.75 -1.42 24.85
C PHE A 146 14.26 -2.81 24.46
N GLU A 147 14.85 -2.99 23.28
CA GLU A 147 15.31 -4.30 22.81
C GLU A 147 16.42 -4.86 23.68
N ASN A 148 17.40 -4.03 24.05
CA ASN A 148 18.49 -4.42 24.94
C ASN A 148 17.97 -4.74 26.33
N ASP A 149 17.06 -3.91 26.86
CA ASP A 149 16.47 -4.14 28.19
C ASP A 149 15.66 -5.46 28.23
N PHE A 150 14.84 -5.72 27.21
CA PHE A 150 14.09 -6.97 27.14
C PHE A 150 15.00 -8.19 26.97
N ALA A 151 16.06 -8.08 26.16
CA ALA A 151 17.04 -9.14 25.98
C ALA A 151 17.79 -9.48 27.28
N VAL A 152 18.29 -8.46 27.99
CA VAL A 152 19.02 -8.63 29.27
C VAL A 152 18.12 -9.25 30.34
N ASN A 153 16.85 -8.85 30.40
CA ASN A 153 15.90 -9.34 31.40
C ASN A 153 15.20 -10.65 30.99
N GLY A 154 15.54 -11.24 29.84
CA GLY A 154 14.89 -12.47 29.35
C GLY A 154 13.39 -12.31 29.06
N ILE A 155 12.92 -11.08 28.83
CA ILE A 155 11.53 -10.78 28.53
C ILE A 155 11.28 -11.09 27.06
N LYS A 156 10.37 -12.02 26.77
CA LYS A 156 9.97 -12.35 25.40
C LYS A 156 9.31 -11.13 24.75
N TYR A 157 9.84 -10.69 23.61
CA TYR A 157 9.28 -9.57 22.84
C TYR A 157 9.14 -9.94 21.35
N ARG A 158 8.33 -9.15 20.63
CA ARG A 158 8.15 -9.27 19.17
C ARG A 158 8.37 -7.91 18.53
N VAL A 159 9.30 -7.83 17.58
CA VAL A 159 9.51 -6.63 16.76
C VAL A 159 8.46 -6.60 15.64
N LEU A 160 7.67 -5.53 15.58
CA LEU A 160 6.68 -5.30 14.52
C LEU A 160 7.24 -4.34 13.46
N GLY A 161 7.13 -4.71 12.19
CA GLY A 161 7.42 -3.80 11.07
C GLY A 161 8.89 -3.65 10.66
N CYS A 162 9.84 -4.31 11.33
CA CYS A 162 11.27 -4.21 10.97
C CYS A 162 11.59 -4.92 9.64
N PHE A 163 11.29 -6.22 9.54
CA PHE A 163 11.49 -6.99 8.31
C PHE A 163 10.15 -7.47 7.77
N LYS A 164 9.75 -6.98 6.60
CA LYS A 164 8.54 -7.48 5.95
C LYS A 164 8.79 -8.90 5.43
N PHE A 165 7.85 -9.80 5.67
CA PHE A 165 7.94 -11.18 5.20
C PHE A 165 8.17 -11.27 3.68
N TYR A 166 7.43 -10.47 2.91
CA TYR A 166 7.55 -10.39 1.45
C TYR A 166 8.83 -9.73 0.94
N ASP A 167 9.66 -9.14 1.82
CA ASP A 167 10.93 -8.55 1.41
C ASP A 167 12.08 -9.55 1.36
N ARG A 168 11.90 -10.72 1.99
CA ARG A 168 12.87 -11.81 2.00
C ARG A 168 13.13 -12.33 0.58
N MET A 169 14.37 -12.67 0.29
CA MET A 169 14.79 -13.03 -1.07
C MET A 169 14.05 -14.28 -1.56
N GLU A 170 14.02 -15.32 -0.73
CA GLU A 170 13.37 -16.60 -1.03
C GLU A 170 11.87 -16.44 -1.29
N VAL A 171 11.20 -15.56 -0.53
CA VAL A 171 9.77 -15.28 -0.71
C VAL A 171 9.54 -14.57 -2.04
N LYS A 172 10.37 -13.56 -2.37
CA LYS A 172 10.26 -12.84 -3.64
C LYS A 172 10.57 -13.74 -4.84
N ASP A 173 11.48 -14.70 -4.70
CA ASP A 173 11.85 -15.62 -5.77
C ASP A 173 10.70 -16.57 -6.10
N ILE A 174 10.07 -17.15 -5.07
CA ILE A 174 8.87 -18.00 -5.23
C ILE A 174 7.70 -17.19 -5.82
N ILE A 175 7.50 -15.95 -5.37
CA ILE A 175 6.46 -15.06 -5.92
C ILE A 175 6.73 -14.76 -7.40
N SER A 176 8.00 -14.56 -7.79
CA SER A 176 8.36 -14.38 -9.20
C SER A 176 8.01 -15.60 -10.05
N TYR A 177 8.27 -16.81 -9.55
CA TYR A 177 7.83 -18.03 -10.24
C TYR A 177 6.31 -18.08 -10.40
N ALA A 178 5.55 -17.82 -9.33
CA ALA A 178 4.10 -17.81 -9.38
C ALA A 178 3.56 -16.76 -10.37
N ARG A 179 4.19 -15.57 -10.42
CA ARG A 179 3.83 -14.50 -11.38
C ARG A 179 4.05 -14.92 -12.82
N ILE A 180 5.11 -15.66 -13.14
CA ILE A 180 5.36 -16.14 -14.50
C ILE A 180 4.38 -17.23 -14.92
N VAL A 181 3.97 -18.09 -13.99
CA VAL A 181 2.95 -19.12 -14.26
C VAL A 181 1.58 -18.49 -14.55
N ASP A 182 1.22 -17.42 -13.85
CA ASP A 182 -0.04 -16.69 -14.06
C ASP A 182 0.01 -15.76 -15.28
N ASN A 183 1.10 -15.01 -15.41
CA ASN A 183 1.34 -14.06 -16.48
C ASN A 183 2.74 -14.23 -17.07
N VAL A 184 2.80 -14.91 -18.20
CA VAL A 184 4.03 -15.19 -18.96
C VAL A 184 4.72 -13.93 -19.47
N ASN A 185 3.99 -12.82 -19.62
CA ASN A 185 4.50 -11.56 -20.15
C ASN A 185 5.13 -10.64 -19.09
N ASP A 186 5.39 -11.16 -17.88
CA ASP A 186 5.97 -10.39 -16.77
C ASP A 186 7.51 -10.42 -16.77
N ASP A 187 8.12 -9.58 -17.60
CA ASP A 187 9.58 -9.54 -17.76
C ASP A 187 10.33 -9.25 -16.44
N MET A 188 9.76 -8.46 -15.53
CA MET A 188 10.38 -8.18 -14.23
C MET A 188 10.42 -9.41 -13.33
N ALA A 189 9.32 -10.17 -13.28
CA ALA A 189 9.30 -11.43 -12.54
C ALA A 189 10.27 -12.43 -13.16
N PHE A 190 10.33 -12.47 -14.49
CA PHE A 190 11.17 -13.36 -15.29
C PHE A 190 12.66 -13.17 -14.98
N GLU A 191 13.14 -11.92 -15.04
CA GLU A 191 14.54 -11.58 -14.77
C GLU A 191 14.99 -12.01 -13.38
N ARG A 192 14.08 -11.94 -12.40
CA ARG A 192 14.36 -12.36 -11.04
C ARG A 192 14.52 -13.87 -10.91
N CYS A 193 13.63 -14.67 -11.50
CA CYS A 193 13.61 -16.12 -11.26
C CYS A 193 14.48 -16.94 -12.23
N ILE A 194 14.85 -16.39 -13.39
CA ILE A 194 15.51 -17.16 -14.46
C ILE A 194 16.81 -17.85 -14.03
N ASN A 195 17.62 -17.23 -13.16
CA ASN A 195 18.90 -17.78 -12.70
C ASN A 195 18.86 -18.24 -11.23
N ILE A 196 17.67 -18.47 -10.66
CA ILE A 196 17.48 -18.96 -9.29
C ILE A 196 16.58 -20.20 -9.35
N PRO A 197 17.07 -21.44 -9.23
CA PRO A 197 18.45 -21.85 -8.95
C PRO A 197 19.43 -21.51 -10.07
N LYS A 198 20.74 -21.50 -9.79
CA LYS A 198 21.78 -21.13 -10.77
C LYS A 198 21.67 -22.00 -12.02
N ARG A 199 21.43 -21.37 -13.18
CA ARG A 199 21.33 -21.99 -14.51
C ARG A 199 22.45 -21.55 -15.47
N CYS A 200 23.51 -20.95 -14.93
CA CYS A 200 24.63 -20.39 -15.70
C CYS A 200 24.20 -19.31 -16.73
N ILE A 201 23.18 -18.51 -16.37
CA ILE A 201 22.71 -17.40 -17.20
C ILE A 201 23.30 -16.10 -16.62
N GLY A 202 24.28 -15.53 -17.31
CA GLY A 202 24.92 -14.28 -16.94
C GLY A 202 24.23 -13.03 -17.50
N GLU A 203 24.62 -11.86 -17.01
CA GLU A 203 24.06 -10.55 -17.40
C GLU A 203 24.15 -10.29 -18.91
N GLY A 204 25.27 -10.63 -19.56
CA GLY A 204 25.41 -10.45 -21.01
C GLY A 204 24.44 -11.32 -21.84
N SER A 205 24.08 -12.51 -21.34
CA SER A 205 23.08 -13.36 -21.99
C SER A 205 21.66 -12.82 -21.79
N LEU A 206 21.36 -12.28 -20.61
CA LEU A 206 20.09 -11.60 -20.33
C LEU A 206 19.94 -10.33 -21.15
N ALA A 207 20.98 -9.51 -21.27
CA ALA A 207 20.98 -8.30 -22.10
C ALA A 207 20.70 -8.62 -23.57
N SER A 208 21.35 -9.67 -24.10
CA SER A 208 21.13 -10.15 -25.47
C SER A 208 19.69 -10.65 -25.68
N LEU A 209 19.14 -11.35 -24.69
CA LEU A 209 17.75 -11.80 -24.71
C LEU A 209 16.77 -10.62 -24.72
N LYS A 210 16.96 -9.63 -23.84
CA LYS A 210 16.13 -8.43 -23.79
C LYS A 210 16.17 -7.64 -25.11
N LYS A 211 17.35 -7.55 -25.73
CA LYS A 211 17.51 -6.92 -27.03
C LYS A 211 16.68 -7.64 -28.10
N ALA A 212 16.80 -8.97 -28.18
CA ALA A 212 16.03 -9.79 -29.11
C ALA A 212 14.50 -9.72 -28.85
N ALA A 213 14.09 -9.69 -27.57
CA ALA A 213 12.71 -9.53 -27.16
C ALA A 213 12.13 -8.19 -27.64
N LYS A 214 12.90 -7.12 -27.47
CA LYS A 214 12.52 -5.77 -27.92
C LYS A 214 12.46 -5.65 -29.44
N GLU A 215 13.41 -6.24 -30.17
CA GLU A 215 13.43 -6.23 -31.65
C GLU A 215 12.22 -6.96 -32.24
N LYS A 216 11.77 -8.04 -31.60
CA LYS A 216 10.62 -8.84 -32.06
C LYS A 216 9.28 -8.40 -31.46
N ASN A 217 9.28 -7.40 -30.55
CA ASN A 217 8.12 -7.00 -29.75
C ASN A 217 7.45 -8.18 -29.02
N LEU A 218 8.25 -9.06 -28.43
CA LEU A 218 7.80 -10.22 -27.67
C LEU A 218 8.25 -10.13 -26.22
N SER A 219 7.61 -10.89 -25.33
CA SER A 219 8.10 -11.05 -23.95
C SER A 219 9.43 -11.80 -23.90
N CYS A 220 10.17 -11.66 -22.80
CA CYS A 220 11.41 -12.40 -22.60
C CYS A 220 11.16 -13.92 -22.62
N TYR A 221 10.05 -14.39 -22.03
CA TYR A 221 9.69 -15.80 -22.01
C TYR A 221 9.41 -16.35 -23.42
N GLU A 222 8.58 -15.66 -24.21
CA GLU A 222 8.28 -16.06 -25.59
C GLU A 222 9.53 -16.06 -26.47
N THR A 223 10.40 -15.07 -26.26
CA THR A 223 11.67 -14.98 -26.96
C THR A 223 12.53 -16.20 -26.70
N ILE A 224 12.63 -16.68 -25.46
CA ILE A 224 13.37 -17.93 -25.18
C ILE A 224 12.74 -19.13 -25.87
N ARG A 225 11.40 -19.23 -25.85
CA ARG A 225 10.70 -20.32 -26.53
C ARG A 225 11.02 -20.36 -28.02
N LEU A 226 11.17 -19.20 -28.66
CA LEU A 226 11.63 -19.09 -30.05
C LEU A 226 13.12 -19.42 -30.20
N VAL A 227 14.00 -18.92 -29.33
CA VAL A 227 15.45 -19.21 -29.37
C VAL A 227 15.71 -20.72 -29.28
N CYS A 228 14.97 -21.41 -28.41
CA CYS A 228 15.07 -22.86 -28.22
C CYS A 228 14.59 -23.64 -29.46
N LYS A 229 13.59 -23.14 -30.20
CA LYS A 229 13.06 -23.76 -31.43
C LYS A 229 13.92 -23.48 -32.66
N GLU A 230 14.33 -22.24 -32.87
CA GLU A 230 14.95 -21.76 -34.12
C GLU A 230 16.49 -21.85 -34.13
N LYS A 231 17.13 -22.37 -33.07
CA LYS A 231 18.59 -22.46 -32.90
C LYS A 231 19.35 -21.13 -33.08
N GLN A 232 18.70 -19.98 -32.94
CA GLN A 232 19.32 -18.65 -33.11
C GLN A 232 20.52 -18.44 -32.16
N LYS A 233 21.58 -17.75 -32.62
CA LYS A 233 22.81 -17.45 -31.84
C LYS A 233 22.61 -16.24 -30.91
N ILE A 234 21.69 -16.34 -29.96
CA ILE A 234 21.38 -15.21 -29.05
C ILE A 234 22.24 -15.24 -27.76
N SER A 235 22.99 -16.31 -27.50
CA SER A 235 23.89 -16.41 -26.35
C SER A 235 24.86 -17.60 -26.47
N GLY A 236 25.82 -17.69 -25.54
CA GLY A 236 26.76 -18.81 -25.42
C GLY A 236 26.08 -20.16 -25.13
N VAL A 237 26.77 -21.25 -25.40
CA VAL A 237 26.23 -22.64 -25.33
C VAL A 237 25.66 -22.98 -23.95
N GLN A 238 26.29 -22.50 -22.87
CA GLN A 238 25.83 -22.75 -21.49
C GLN A 238 24.52 -22.03 -21.17
N ALA A 239 24.37 -20.78 -21.62
CA ALA A 239 23.13 -20.01 -21.40
C ALA A 239 21.93 -20.65 -22.14
N LYS A 240 22.15 -21.22 -23.34
CA LYS A 240 21.10 -21.96 -24.05
C LYS A 240 20.63 -23.22 -23.31
N LYS A 241 21.53 -23.92 -22.62
CA LYS A 241 21.16 -25.05 -21.74
C LYS A 241 20.34 -24.56 -20.55
N GLY A 242 20.75 -23.46 -19.92
CA GLY A 242 20.02 -22.86 -18.81
C GLY A 242 18.61 -22.39 -19.20
N PHE A 243 18.47 -21.80 -20.39
CA PHE A 243 17.17 -21.43 -20.96
C PHE A 243 16.26 -22.63 -21.19
N LYS A 244 16.80 -23.72 -21.74
CA LYS A 244 16.05 -24.95 -21.93
C LYS A 244 15.56 -25.53 -20.60
N GLN A 245 16.43 -25.56 -19.58
CA GLN A 245 16.09 -26.01 -18.22
C GLN A 245 15.04 -25.13 -17.51
N PHE A 246 14.80 -23.91 -17.97
CA PHE A 246 13.75 -23.06 -17.41
C PHE A 246 12.37 -23.31 -18.06
N ILE A 247 12.37 -23.75 -19.32
CA ILE A 247 11.14 -24.05 -20.07
C ILE A 247 10.66 -25.48 -19.81
N ASP A 248 11.60 -26.43 -19.74
CA ASP A 248 11.36 -27.83 -19.40
C ASP A 248 10.91 -27.97 -17.93
#